data_AF-A0A132H9E2-F1
#
_entry.id   AF-A0A132H9E2-F1
#
_cell.length_a   1.000
_cell.length_b   1.000
_cell.length_c   1.000
_cell.angle_alpha   90.00
_cell.angle_beta   90.00
_cell.angle_gamma   90.00
#
_symmetry.space_group_name_H-M   'P 1'
#
loop_
_entity.id
_entity.type
_entity.pdbx_description
1 polymer ?
#
loop_
_entity_poly.entity_id
_entity_poly.type
_entity_poly.pdbx_seq_one_letter_code
_entity_poly.pdbx_strand_id
1 'polypeptide(L)'
;MKKSIIVAFFLFLNVSIDAQEIITSQDSLNIPVILVDGVEVQSLDSVCIEDIVELKVIKDTNALKYFYPRVGGIIRITTKSKKFLTPIIRRYKENVKANEKKKKEGEIYIR
;
A
#
# COMPACT_ATOMS: atom_id res chain seq x y z
N MET A 1 -17.05 -47.26 24.19
CA MET A 1 -17.56 -46.72 22.91
C MET A 1 -18.36 -45.43 23.04
N LYS A 2 -19.18 -45.23 24.10
CA LYS A 2 -20.04 -44.04 24.24
C LYS A 2 -19.30 -42.72 24.51
N LYS A 3 -18.15 -42.76 25.22
CA LYS A 3 -17.38 -41.56 25.60
C LYS A 3 -16.59 -40.95 24.43
N SER A 4 -16.03 -41.77 23.54
CA SER A 4 -15.28 -41.28 22.37
C SER A 4 -16.17 -40.59 21.32
N ILE A 5 -17.45 -40.97 21.23
CA ILE A 5 -18.41 -40.33 20.31
C ILE A 5 -18.74 -38.91 20.77
N ILE A 6 -18.83 -38.67 22.08
CA ILE A 6 -19.10 -37.33 22.63
C ILE A 6 -17.93 -36.38 22.38
N VAL A 7 -16.70 -36.87 22.49
CA VAL A 7 -15.49 -36.07 22.21
C VAL A 7 -15.40 -35.71 20.73
N ALA A 8 -15.73 -36.65 19.83
CA ALA A 8 -15.77 -36.38 18.40
C ALA A 8 -16.85 -35.35 18.03
N PHE A 9 -18.02 -35.42 18.67
CA PHE A 9 -19.11 -34.46 18.44
C PHE A 9 -18.76 -33.03 18.90
N PHE A 10 -18.05 -32.89 20.03
CA PHE A 10 -17.54 -31.60 20.50
C PHE A 10 -16.45 -31.02 19.58
N LEU A 11 -15.62 -31.86 18.96
CA LEU A 11 -14.62 -31.42 17.98
C LEU A 11 -15.27 -30.87 16.71
N PHE A 12 -16.31 -31.53 16.20
CA PHE A 12 -17.02 -31.09 14.98
C PHE A 12 -17.79 -29.78 15.18
N LEU A 13 -18.31 -29.51 16.38
CA LEU A 13 -19.00 -28.26 16.71
C LEU A 13 -18.07 -27.03 16.73
N ASN A 14 -16.79 -27.21 17.05
CA ASN A 14 -15.81 -26.11 17.07
C ASN A 14 -15.26 -25.76 15.66
N VAL A 15 -15.39 -26.65 14.68
CA VAL A 15 -14.95 -26.38 13.29
C VAL A 15 -15.97 -25.54 12.52
N SER A 16 -17.23 -25.51 12.97
CA SER A 16 -18.32 -24.76 12.30
C SER A 16 -18.47 -23.33 12.82
N ILE A 17 -17.51 -22.81 13.61
CA ILE A 17 -17.39 -21.36 13.76
C ILE A 17 -16.85 -20.88 12.42
N ASP A 18 -17.77 -20.62 11.48
CA ASP A 18 -17.48 -19.79 10.33
C ASP A 18 -16.68 -18.62 10.87
N ALA A 19 -15.44 -18.47 10.41
CA ALA A 19 -14.67 -17.28 10.65
C ALA A 19 -15.55 -16.15 10.11
N GLN A 20 -16.32 -15.52 11.00
CA GLN A 20 -17.13 -14.38 10.64
C GLN A 20 -16.10 -13.41 10.09
N GLU A 21 -16.08 -13.25 8.76
CA GLU A 21 -15.55 -12.05 8.16
C GLU A 21 -16.33 -10.95 8.85
N ILE A 22 -15.73 -10.37 9.90
CA ILE A 22 -16.16 -9.10 10.41
C ILE A 22 -15.88 -8.18 9.22
N ILE A 23 -16.87 -8.07 8.33
CA ILE A 23 -17.03 -6.93 7.45
C ILE A 23 -17.29 -5.79 8.42
N THR A 24 -16.21 -5.33 9.06
CA THR A 24 -16.18 -3.97 9.53
C THR A 24 -16.45 -3.20 8.25
N SER A 25 -17.63 -2.59 8.17
CA SER A 25 -17.86 -1.50 7.24
C SER A 25 -16.80 -0.48 7.60
N GLN A 26 -15.61 -0.62 7.02
CA GLN A 26 -14.50 0.26 7.30
C GLN A 26 -14.96 1.58 6.71
N ASP A 27 -15.40 2.48 7.59
CA ASP A 27 -16.04 3.72 7.19
C ASP A 27 -15.13 4.43 6.18
N SER A 28 -15.67 4.66 4.99
CA SER A 28 -14.91 5.30 3.92
C SER A 28 -14.48 6.68 4.39
N LEU A 29 -13.18 6.96 4.38
CA LEU A 29 -12.65 8.24 4.82
C LEU A 29 -12.66 9.21 3.65
N ASN A 30 -13.44 10.29 3.76
CA ASN A 30 -13.44 11.36 2.77
C ASN A 30 -12.22 12.28 2.93
N ILE A 31 -11.03 11.69 2.79
CA ILE A 31 -9.72 12.35 2.91
C ILE A 31 -8.98 12.14 1.58
N PRO A 32 -8.43 13.19 0.96
CA PRO A 32 -7.70 13.05 -0.29
C PRO A 32 -6.32 12.43 -0.05
N VAL A 33 -5.79 11.78 -1.09
CA VAL A 33 -4.40 11.34 -1.15
C VAL A 33 -3.58 12.40 -1.88
N ILE A 34 -2.47 12.82 -1.30
CA ILE A 34 -1.60 13.82 -1.93
C ILE A 34 -0.36 13.10 -2.46
N LEU A 35 -0.19 13.12 -3.78
CA LEU A 35 0.95 12.52 -4.47
C LEU A 35 1.80 13.62 -5.10
N VAL A 36 3.03 13.81 -4.60
CA VAL A 36 4.01 14.72 -5.19
C VAL A 36 5.02 13.88 -5.97
N ASP A 37 5.03 14.03 -7.29
CA ASP A 37 5.85 13.24 -8.22
C ASP A 37 5.69 11.72 -8.04
N GLY A 38 4.48 11.28 -7.66
CA GLY A 38 4.16 9.89 -7.39
C GLY A 38 4.52 9.41 -5.98
N VAL A 39 5.04 10.27 -5.12
CA VAL A 39 5.33 9.99 -3.71
C VAL A 39 4.20 10.52 -2.84
N GLU A 40 3.63 9.68 -1.99
CA GLU A 40 2.63 10.13 -1.02
C GLU A 40 3.26 11.01 0.06
N VAL A 41 2.66 12.18 0.29
CA VAL A 41 3.07 13.11 1.34
C VAL A 41 1.90 13.39 2.28
N GLN A 42 2.19 13.57 3.56
CA GLN A 42 1.16 13.88 4.56
C GLN A 42 0.78 15.36 4.60
N SER A 43 1.73 16.24 4.25
CA SER A 43 1.54 17.69 4.23
C SER A 43 2.24 18.32 3.01
N LEU A 44 1.70 19.46 2.57
CA LEU A 44 2.24 20.28 1.49
C LEU A 44 3.27 21.32 1.97
N ASP A 45 3.51 21.45 3.28
CA ASP A 45 4.40 22.49 3.85
C ASP A 45 5.83 22.46 3.28
N SER A 46 6.26 21.29 2.81
CA SER A 46 7.61 21.08 2.26
C SER A 46 7.70 21.26 0.74
N VAL A 47 6.57 21.52 0.07
CA VAL A 47 6.47 21.73 -1.38
C VAL A 47 6.58 23.22 -1.67
N CYS A 48 7.62 23.61 -2.41
CA CYS A 48 7.81 24.99 -2.87
C CYS A 48 6.84 25.29 -4.01
N ILE A 49 6.07 26.38 -3.90
CA ILE A 49 5.02 26.74 -4.86
C ILE A 49 5.63 27.02 -6.24
N GLU A 50 6.78 27.70 -6.27
CA GLU A 50 7.48 28.08 -7.50
C GLU A 50 8.04 26.86 -8.26
N ASP A 51 8.16 25.72 -7.58
CA ASP A 51 8.62 24.45 -8.14
C ASP A 51 7.48 23.60 -8.73
N ILE A 52 6.22 23.96 -8.50
CA ILE A 52 5.06 23.23 -9.04
C ILE A 52 4.93 23.53 -10.54
N VAL A 53 4.77 22.47 -11.32
CA VAL A 53 4.50 22.52 -12.78
C VAL A 53 3.02 22.30 -13.05
N GLU A 54 2.43 21.31 -12.38
CA GLU A 54 1.07 20.86 -12.64
C GLU A 54 0.44 20.38 -11.34
N LEU A 55 -0.84 20.73 -11.14
CA LEU A 55 -1.70 20.14 -10.12
C LEU A 55 -2.93 19.56 -10.81
N LYS A 56 -3.24 18.29 -10.53
CA LYS A 56 -4.40 17.59 -11.08
C LYS A 56 -5.16 16.87 -9.98
N VAL A 57 -6.48 17.07 -9.95
CA VAL A 57 -7.37 16.31 -9.07
C VAL A 57 -7.95 15.14 -9.86
N ILE A 58 -7.74 13.92 -9.34
CA ILE A 58 -8.20 12.67 -9.95
C ILE A 58 -9.28 12.09 -9.03
N LYS A 59 -10.48 11.91 -9.58
CA LYS A 59 -11.65 11.34 -8.87
C LYS A 59 -12.04 9.96 -9.40
N ASP A 60 -11.20 9.36 -10.23
CA ASP A 60 -11.46 8.03 -10.80
C ASP A 60 -11.46 6.96 -9.71
N THR A 61 -12.57 6.20 -9.63
CA THR A 61 -12.77 5.14 -8.65
C THR A 61 -11.79 3.99 -8.84
N ASN A 62 -11.35 3.73 -10.08
CA ASN A 62 -10.36 2.70 -10.37
C ASN A 62 -8.98 3.03 -9.80
N ALA A 63 -8.63 4.31 -9.73
CA ALA A 63 -7.39 4.76 -9.10
C ALA A 63 -7.50 4.76 -7.57
N LEU A 64 -8.67 5.12 -7.03
CA LEU A 64 -8.90 5.18 -5.59
C LEU A 64 -8.87 3.81 -4.89
N LYS A 65 -9.11 2.71 -5.61
CA LYS A 65 -9.03 1.36 -5.03
C LYS A 65 -7.67 1.05 -4.38
N TYR A 66 -6.59 1.67 -4.86
CA TYR A 66 -5.24 1.48 -4.30
C TYR A 66 -5.01 2.22 -2.99
N PHE A 67 -5.92 3.12 -2.62
CA PHE A 67 -5.81 3.98 -1.44
C PHE A 67 -6.95 3.78 -0.44
N TYR A 68 -7.76 2.72 -0.62
CA TYR A 68 -8.80 2.34 0.32
C TYR A 68 -8.22 2.25 1.75
N PRO A 69 -8.88 2.81 2.78
CA PRO A 69 -10.27 3.29 2.83
C PRO A 69 -10.49 4.76 2.40
N ARG A 70 -9.49 5.44 1.84
CA ARG A 70 -9.61 6.86 1.46
C ARG A 70 -10.33 7.02 0.13
N VAL A 71 -11.44 7.77 0.15
CA VAL A 71 -12.30 8.00 -1.02
C VAL A 71 -12.35 9.47 -1.44
N GLY A 72 -11.58 10.35 -0.80
CA GLY A 72 -11.60 11.80 -1.04
C GLY A 72 -10.95 12.29 -2.35
N GLY A 73 -10.55 11.38 -3.24
CA GLY A 73 -9.82 11.71 -4.48
C GLY A 73 -8.30 11.72 -4.31
N ILE A 74 -7.58 11.90 -5.41
CA ILE A 74 -6.12 12.01 -5.44
C ILE A 74 -5.74 13.39 -5.96
N ILE A 75 -4.90 14.10 -5.22
CA ILE A 75 -4.26 15.34 -5.64
C ILE A 75 -2.87 14.96 -6.16
N ARG A 76 -2.68 14.99 -7.48
CA ARG A 76 -1.40 14.75 -8.12
C ARG A 76 -0.70 16.08 -8.37
N ILE A 77 0.50 16.23 -7.81
CA ILE A 77 1.36 17.39 -7.98
C ILE A 77 2.62 16.94 -8.72
N THR A 78 2.97 17.67 -9.76
CA THR A 78 4.20 17.47 -10.54
C THR A 78 5.13 18.64 -10.26
N THR A 79 6.36 18.38 -9.80
CA THR A 79 7.37 19.43 -9.55
C THR A 79 8.46 19.42 -10.63
N LYS A 80 9.20 20.54 -10.76
CA LYS A 80 10.38 20.63 -11.65
C LYS A 80 11.55 19.86 -11.04
N SER A 81 11.79 20.04 -9.74
CA SER A 81 12.97 19.48 -9.06
C SER A 81 12.93 17.97 -8.81
N LYS A 82 11.73 17.36 -8.75
CA LYS A 82 11.55 15.94 -8.34
C LYS A 82 12.17 15.64 -6.97
N LYS A 83 12.18 16.62 -6.07
CA LYS A 83 12.82 16.54 -4.74
C LYS A 83 12.37 15.33 -3.93
N PHE A 84 11.07 15.01 -3.95
CA PHE A 84 10.50 13.91 -3.16
C PHE A 84 10.82 12.53 -3.75
N LEU A 85 10.86 12.42 -5.08
CA LEU A 85 11.10 11.16 -5.78
C LEU A 85 12.59 10.77 -5.79
N THR A 86 13.48 11.76 -5.88
CA THR A 86 14.94 11.56 -5.95
C THR A 86 15.52 10.64 -4.85
N PRO A 87 15.24 10.84 -3.55
CA PRO A 87 15.78 9.98 -2.49
C PRO A 87 15.29 8.53 -2.58
N ILE A 88 14.06 8.30 -3.03
CA ILE A 88 13.49 6.96 -3.21
C ILE A 88 14.19 6.23 -4.35
N ILE A 89 14.35 6.89 -5.50
CA ILE A 89 15.08 6.34 -6.65
C ILE A 89 16.52 6.02 -6.26
N ARG A 90 17.18 6.91 -5.52
CA ARG A 90 18.55 6.70 -5.05
C ARG A 90 18.65 5.45 -4.19
N ARG A 91 17.82 5.33 -3.15
CA ARG A 91 17.80 4.16 -2.25
C ARG A 91 17.52 2.87 -3.02
N TYR A 92 16.58 2.91 -3.96
CA TYR A 92 16.30 1.77 -4.83
C TYR A 92 17.55 1.33 -5.60
N LYS A 93 18.23 2.26 -6.29
CA LYS A 93 19.44 1.98 -7.05
C LYS A 93 20.57 1.43 -6.17
N GLU A 94 20.74 1.98 -4.97
CA GLU A 94 21.73 1.50 -3.99
C GLU A 94 21.42 0.05 -3.57
N ASN A 95 20.17 -0.26 -3.26
CA ASN A 95 19.74 -1.62 -2.91
C ASN A 95 19.93 -2.61 -4.05
N VAL A 96 19.61 -2.20 -5.29
CA VAL A 96 19.84 -3.05 -6.48
C VAL A 96 21.33 -3.37 -6.62
N LYS A 97 22.20 -2.36 -6.57
CA LYS A 97 23.66 -2.56 -6.65
C LYS A 97 24.19 -3.44 -5.52
N ALA A 98 23.70 -3.25 -4.30
CA ALA A 98 24.11 -4.06 -3.15
C ALA A 98 23.68 -5.53 -3.32
N ASN A 99 22.51 -5.78 -3.90
CA ASN A 99 22.02 -7.13 -4.15
C ASN A 99 22.74 -7.80 -5.33
N GLU A 100 23.07 -7.05 -6.39
CA GLU A 100 23.88 -7.58 -7.51
C GLU A 100 25.24 -8.07 -7.04
N LYS A 101 25.93 -7.32 -6.15
CA LYS A 101 27.20 -7.75 -5.55
C LYS A 101 27.11 -9.03 -4.72
N LYS A 102 25.91 -9.39 -4.24
CA LYS A 102 25.67 -10.60 -3.43
C LYS A 102 25.27 -11.81 -4.28
N LYS A 103 24.95 -11.62 -5.56
CA LYS A 103 24.56 -12.72 -6.44
C LYS A 103 25.78 -13.61 -6.70
N LYS A 104 25.65 -14.89 -6.41
CA LYS A 104 26.61 -15.90 -6.85
C LYS A 104 26.35 -16.28 -8.30
N GLU A 105 27.42 -16.51 -9.04
CA GLU A 105 27.35 -16.95 -10.43
C GLU A 105 26.65 -18.32 -10.51
N GLY A 106 25.66 -18.45 -11.39
CA GLY A 106 24.86 -19.67 -11.57
C GLY A 106 23.59 -19.77 -10.70
N GLU A 107 23.35 -18.85 -9.76
CA GLU A 107 22.14 -18.86 -8.93
C GLU A 107 21.07 -17.88 -9.43
N ILE A 108 19.83 -18.36 -9.59
CA ILE A 108 18.67 -17.52 -9.91
C ILE A 108 18.06 -17.01 -8.62
N TYR A 109 18.09 -15.70 -8.43
CA TYR A 109 17.46 -15.03 -7.30
C TYR A 109 16.13 -14.42 -7.74
N ILE A 110 15.03 -14.97 -7.21
CA ILE A 110 13.67 -14.43 -7.40
C ILE A 110 13.45 -13.37 -6.31
N ARG A 111 12.85 -12.24 -6.70
CA ARG A 111 12.47 -11.17 -5.77
C ARG A 111 11.19 -11.50 -5.04
#